data_AF-A0A563UD32-F1
#
_entry.id   AF-A0A563UD32-F1
#
_cell.length_a   1.000
_cell.length_b   1.000
_cell.length_c   1.000
_cell.angle_alpha   90.00
_cell.angle_beta   90.00
_cell.angle_gamma   90.00
#
_symmetry.space_group_name_H-M   'P 1'
#
loop_
_entity.id
_entity.type
_entity.pdbx_description
1 polymer ?
#
loop_
_entity_poly.entity_id
_entity_poly.type
_entity_poly.pdbx_seq_one_letter_code
_entity_poly.pdbx_strand_id
1 'polypeptide(L)'
;MKFVIITVVFLIAGFVIWRFLPGLILKGSKSRPSDDKLPTIKRDNDKIIMVENVQHDDLRRALIKFCELYNESDFAALPRLCQISQGKYAVTFPYDIDFMTFCFAVNFLGYPTDIAWAGKVRAWATTKSTDEWVTRESANKKVMLFLAEDDKDYDNVFLTTEDNIGYKLGFASGEEKQMLSTPNERYIKPKVALEDFNTLKFEDFK
;
A
#
# COMPACT_ATOMS: atom_id res chain seq x y z
N MET A 1 31.41 17.22 -30.59
CA MET A 1 31.57 15.78 -30.23
C MET A 1 31.25 15.46 -28.78
N LYS A 2 31.79 16.17 -27.77
CA LYS A 2 31.54 15.87 -26.35
C LYS A 2 30.06 15.97 -25.92
N PHE A 3 29.30 16.96 -26.44
CA PHE A 3 27.87 17.10 -26.13
C PHE A 3 27.01 15.96 -26.68
N VAL A 4 27.28 15.49 -27.90
CA VAL A 4 26.54 14.37 -28.53
C VAL A 4 26.75 13.06 -27.77
N ILE A 5 27.97 12.84 -27.27
CA ILE A 5 28.30 11.64 -26.46
C ILE A 5 27.55 11.67 -25.12
N ILE A 6 27.44 12.84 -24.47
CA ILE A 6 26.71 12.97 -23.20
C ILE A 6 25.21 12.70 -23.40
N THR A 7 24.60 13.21 -24.48
CA THR A 7 23.16 12.97 -24.75
C THR A 7 22.88 11.50 -25.06
N VAL A 8 23.76 10.84 -25.80
CA VAL A 8 23.63 9.40 -26.11
C VAL A 8 23.84 8.54 -24.86
N VAL A 9 24.76 8.91 -23.97
CA VAL A 9 24.96 8.20 -22.69
C VAL A 9 23.75 8.37 -21.75
N PHE A 10 23.13 9.55 -21.67
CA PHE A 10 21.90 9.74 -20.89
C PHE A 10 20.69 9.02 -21.50
N LEU A 11 20.59 8.95 -22.83
CA LEU A 11 19.53 8.19 -23.50
C LEU A 11 19.72 6.68 -23.32
N ILE A 12 20.95 6.17 -23.39
CA ILE A 12 21.26 4.75 -23.13
C ILE A 12 21.09 4.44 -21.64
N ALA A 13 21.54 5.31 -20.73
CA ALA A 13 21.31 5.11 -19.29
C ALA A 13 19.82 5.16 -18.95
N GLY A 14 19.04 6.10 -19.51
CA GLY A 14 17.59 6.15 -19.35
C GLY A 14 16.87 4.94 -19.96
N PHE A 15 17.34 4.43 -21.10
CA PHE A 15 16.78 3.25 -21.76
C PHE A 15 17.14 1.94 -21.04
N VAL A 16 18.33 1.87 -20.44
CA VAL A 16 18.78 0.76 -19.59
C VAL A 16 18.02 0.79 -18.26
N ILE A 17 17.88 1.95 -17.60
CA ILE A 17 17.03 2.11 -16.40
C ILE A 17 15.58 1.71 -16.70
N TRP A 18 15.03 2.09 -17.85
CA TRP A 18 13.67 1.70 -18.26
C TRP A 18 13.55 0.19 -18.52
N ARG A 19 14.60 -0.47 -19.03
CA ARG A 19 14.60 -1.90 -19.34
C ARG A 19 14.85 -2.79 -18.13
N PHE A 20 15.41 -2.23 -17.05
CA PHE A 20 15.69 -2.91 -15.77
C PHE A 20 14.76 -2.50 -14.62
N LEU A 21 13.71 -1.72 -14.91
CA LEU A 21 12.53 -1.60 -14.05
C LEU A 21 11.51 -2.68 -14.48
N PRO A 22 11.49 -3.89 -13.88
CA PRO A 22 10.27 -4.67 -13.82
C PRO A 22 9.36 -4.08 -12.73
N GLY A 23 9.21 -2.75 -12.71
CA GLY A 23 8.06 -2.11 -12.09
C GLY A 23 6.96 -2.20 -13.12
N LEU A 24 6.21 -3.29 -13.08
CA LEU A 24 5.04 -3.52 -13.91
C LEU A 24 4.20 -2.22 -13.84
N ILE A 25 4.22 -1.41 -14.91
CA ILE A 25 3.19 -0.37 -15.07
C ILE A 25 1.92 -1.18 -15.32
N LEU A 26 1.29 -1.61 -14.23
CA LEU A 26 -0.03 -2.19 -14.23
C LEU A 26 -0.91 -1.11 -14.87
N LYS A 27 -1.33 -1.37 -16.10
CA LYS A 27 -2.32 -0.52 -16.74
C LYS A 27 -3.66 -0.94 -16.14
N GLY A 28 -4.19 -0.12 -15.24
CA GLY A 28 -5.48 -0.39 -14.61
C GLY A 28 -6.54 -0.75 -15.66
N SER A 29 -7.27 -1.83 -15.39
CA SER A 29 -8.33 -2.33 -16.24
C SER A 29 -9.66 -2.01 -15.59
N LYS A 30 -10.63 -1.56 -16.39
CA LYS A 30 -12.02 -1.46 -15.94
C LYS A 30 -12.70 -2.82 -15.90
N SER A 31 -12.09 -3.83 -16.53
CA SER A 31 -12.55 -5.21 -16.48
C SER A 31 -12.41 -5.74 -15.06
N ARG A 32 -13.37 -6.54 -14.64
CA ARG A 32 -13.37 -7.26 -13.37
C ARG A 32 -14.24 -8.52 -13.49
N PRO A 33 -14.09 -9.50 -12.59
CA PRO A 33 -14.99 -10.64 -12.54
C PRO A 33 -16.44 -10.19 -12.38
N SER A 34 -17.36 -11.05 -12.80
CA SER A 34 -18.78 -10.82 -12.62
C SER A 34 -19.15 -10.81 -11.12
N ASP A 35 -20.17 -10.03 -10.76
CA ASP A 35 -20.54 -9.77 -9.36
C ASP A 35 -20.95 -11.05 -8.58
N ASP A 36 -21.29 -12.15 -9.26
CA ASP A 36 -21.51 -13.47 -8.63
C ASP A 36 -20.25 -14.06 -7.99
N LYS A 37 -19.07 -13.59 -8.38
CA LYS A 37 -17.78 -13.98 -7.79
C LYS A 37 -17.39 -13.11 -6.59
N LEU A 38 -18.17 -12.09 -6.25
CA LEU A 38 -17.89 -11.28 -5.06
C LEU A 38 -17.94 -12.16 -3.80
N PRO A 39 -16.98 -12.00 -2.88
CA PRO A 39 -17.06 -12.68 -1.60
C PRO A 39 -18.29 -12.20 -0.84
N THR A 40 -19.08 -13.16 -0.34
CA THR A 40 -20.30 -12.89 0.44
C THR A 40 -20.06 -12.97 1.94
N ILE A 41 -18.95 -13.60 2.35
CA ILE A 41 -18.60 -13.84 3.75
C ILE A 41 -17.47 -12.89 4.14
N LYS A 42 -17.77 -11.98 5.07
CA LYS A 42 -16.76 -11.12 5.70
C LYS A 42 -15.73 -11.96 6.45
N ARG A 43 -14.50 -11.45 6.53
CA ARG A 43 -13.37 -12.13 7.16
C ARG A 43 -12.78 -11.26 8.25
N ASP A 44 -12.61 -11.83 9.44
CA ASP A 44 -11.96 -11.15 10.56
C ASP A 44 -10.50 -10.88 10.22
N ASN A 45 -10.11 -9.62 10.34
CA ASN A 45 -8.75 -9.12 10.20
C ASN A 45 -8.66 -7.78 10.95
N ASP A 46 -7.45 -7.27 11.18
CA ASP A 46 -7.18 -6.00 11.86
C ASP A 46 -6.53 -4.95 10.93
N LYS A 47 -6.68 -5.11 9.62
CA LYS A 47 -6.03 -4.27 8.61
C LYS A 47 -6.70 -2.91 8.51
N ILE A 48 -5.95 -1.87 8.84
CA ILE A 48 -6.42 -0.47 8.79
C ILE A 48 -5.36 0.37 8.10
N ILE A 49 -5.77 1.18 7.12
CA ILE A 49 -4.95 2.27 6.57
C ILE A 49 -5.59 3.60 6.97
N MET A 50 -4.84 4.44 7.66
CA MET A 50 -5.24 5.81 7.97
C MET A 50 -4.66 6.75 6.93
N VAL A 51 -5.53 7.61 6.39
CA VAL A 51 -5.15 8.64 5.43
C VAL A 51 -5.58 10.00 5.97
N GLU A 52 -4.62 10.89 6.17
CA GLU A 52 -4.83 12.24 6.70
C GLU A 52 -4.42 13.30 5.67
N ASN A 53 -4.99 14.51 5.76
CA ASN A 53 -4.71 15.65 4.87
C ASN A 53 -5.02 15.42 3.39
N VAL A 54 -6.14 14.73 3.11
CA VAL A 54 -6.59 14.43 1.74
C VAL A 54 -8.04 14.89 1.52
N GLN A 55 -8.39 15.28 0.30
CA GLN A 55 -9.79 15.49 -0.07
C GLN A 55 -10.49 14.15 -0.30
N HIS A 56 -11.77 14.06 0.06
CA HIS A 56 -12.56 12.85 -0.11
C HIS A 56 -12.52 12.31 -1.56
N ASP A 57 -12.72 13.20 -2.53
CA ASP A 57 -12.80 12.82 -3.94
C ASP A 57 -11.46 12.34 -4.50
N ASP A 58 -10.35 12.86 -3.98
CA ASP A 58 -9.01 12.40 -4.36
C ASP A 58 -8.76 10.98 -3.84
N LEU A 59 -9.10 10.71 -2.57
CA LEU A 59 -8.98 9.38 -1.98
C LEU A 59 -9.92 8.38 -2.66
N ARG A 60 -11.16 8.79 -2.97
CA ARG A 60 -12.11 7.97 -3.75
C ARG A 60 -11.52 7.60 -5.12
N ARG A 61 -10.93 8.55 -5.84
CA ARG A 61 -10.27 8.29 -7.13
C ARG A 61 -9.06 7.36 -6.99
N ALA A 62 -8.25 7.53 -5.95
CA ALA A 62 -7.12 6.65 -5.67
C ALA A 62 -7.57 5.20 -5.41
N LEU A 63 -8.61 5.00 -4.59
CA LEU A 63 -9.14 3.66 -4.31
C LEU A 63 -9.75 3.00 -5.55
N ILE A 64 -10.45 3.76 -6.41
CA ILE A 64 -10.94 3.25 -7.70
C ILE A 64 -9.78 2.76 -8.56
N LYS A 65 -8.73 3.60 -8.73
CA LYS A 65 -7.54 3.21 -9.51
C LYS A 65 -6.86 1.98 -8.91
N PHE A 66 -6.74 1.88 -7.59
CA PHE A 66 -6.17 0.71 -6.93
C PHE A 66 -6.97 -0.56 -7.26
N CYS A 67 -8.31 -0.49 -7.18
CA CYS A 67 -9.17 -1.62 -7.56
C CYS A 67 -9.01 -1.99 -9.05
N GLU A 68 -8.90 -1.01 -9.96
CA GLU A 68 -8.63 -1.28 -11.38
C GLU A 68 -7.30 -2.00 -11.64
N LEU A 69 -6.32 -1.89 -10.74
CA LEU A 69 -5.02 -2.57 -10.86
C LEU A 69 -5.06 -4.02 -10.34
N TYR A 70 -5.84 -4.28 -9.29
CA TYR A 70 -5.79 -5.55 -8.56
C TYR A 70 -7.05 -6.41 -8.70
N ASN A 71 -8.15 -5.88 -9.24
CA ASN A 71 -9.41 -6.61 -9.39
C ASN A 71 -9.69 -7.13 -10.81
N GLU A 72 -8.70 -7.15 -11.70
CA GLU A 72 -8.94 -7.52 -13.10
C GLU A 72 -9.33 -9.00 -13.27
N SER A 73 -8.58 -9.91 -12.66
CA SER A 73 -8.79 -11.37 -12.78
C SER A 73 -9.53 -11.99 -11.60
N ASP A 74 -9.42 -11.40 -10.42
CA ASP A 74 -10.05 -11.82 -9.17
C ASP A 74 -10.29 -10.60 -8.27
N PHE A 75 -11.24 -10.64 -7.34
CA PHE A 75 -11.50 -9.55 -6.39
C PHE A 75 -10.46 -9.53 -5.25
N ALA A 76 -9.19 -9.27 -5.58
CA ALA A 76 -8.08 -9.27 -4.62
C ALA A 76 -8.10 -8.09 -3.64
N ALA A 77 -8.73 -6.97 -4.00
CA ALA A 77 -8.81 -5.77 -3.18
C ALA A 77 -10.23 -5.20 -3.14
N LEU A 78 -10.88 -5.31 -1.98
CA LEU A 78 -12.22 -4.75 -1.74
C LEU A 78 -12.18 -3.75 -0.57
N PRO A 79 -11.59 -2.55 -0.77
CA PRO A 79 -11.45 -1.59 0.30
C PRO A 79 -12.79 -0.92 0.65
N ARG A 80 -12.94 -0.61 1.92
CA ARG A 80 -14.00 0.20 2.49
C ARG A 80 -13.44 1.48 3.04
N LEU A 81 -13.92 2.62 2.53
CA LEU A 81 -13.56 3.95 3.00
C LEU A 81 -14.53 4.40 4.09
N CYS A 82 -14.03 4.70 5.27
CA CYS A 82 -14.79 5.27 6.39
C CYS A 82 -14.34 6.71 6.65
N GLN A 83 -15.27 7.65 6.69
CA GLN A 83 -14.96 9.04 7.04
C GLN A 83 -14.97 9.24 8.56
N ILE A 84 -13.82 9.62 9.13
CA ILE A 84 -13.69 9.91 10.56
C ILE A 84 -13.98 11.39 10.83
N SER A 85 -13.37 12.27 10.04
CA SER A 85 -13.62 13.72 10.05
C SER A 85 -13.26 14.31 8.70
N GLN A 86 -13.42 15.63 8.53
CA GLN A 86 -12.93 16.31 7.33
C GLN A 86 -11.41 16.10 7.19
N GLY A 87 -10.96 15.64 6.02
CA GLY A 87 -9.54 15.41 5.74
C GLY A 87 -8.92 14.18 6.40
N LYS A 88 -9.70 13.35 7.10
CA LYS A 88 -9.21 12.17 7.82
C LYS A 88 -10.12 10.96 7.61
N TYR A 89 -9.52 9.89 7.11
CA TYR A 89 -10.23 8.70 6.67
C TYR A 89 -9.52 7.44 7.15
N ALA A 90 -10.30 6.36 7.27
CA ALA A 90 -9.79 5.00 7.40
C ALA A 90 -10.18 4.18 6.17
N VAL A 91 -9.27 3.34 5.69
CA VAL A 91 -9.53 2.30 4.71
C VAL A 91 -9.39 0.95 5.40
N THR A 92 -10.42 0.11 5.28
CA THR A 92 -10.50 -1.22 5.90
C THR A 92 -10.84 -2.26 4.83
N PHE A 93 -10.71 -3.55 5.16
CA PHE A 93 -10.88 -4.66 4.21
C PHE A 93 -11.87 -5.68 4.77
N PRO A 94 -13.19 -5.49 4.60
CA PRO A 94 -14.21 -6.36 5.21
C PRO A 94 -14.14 -7.84 4.80
N TYR A 95 -13.50 -8.13 3.66
CA TYR A 95 -13.35 -9.47 3.10
C TYR A 95 -11.92 -10.02 3.23
N ASP A 96 -11.11 -9.35 4.05
CA ASP A 96 -9.66 -9.52 4.12
C ASP A 96 -8.96 -9.12 2.80
N ILE A 97 -7.64 -9.01 2.88
CA ILE A 97 -6.72 -8.79 1.77
C ILE A 97 -5.42 -9.49 2.15
N ASP A 98 -4.69 -10.08 1.20
CA ASP A 98 -3.39 -10.65 1.51
C ASP A 98 -2.39 -9.56 1.91
N PHE A 99 -1.36 -9.94 2.65
CA PHE A 99 -0.44 -8.96 3.24
C PHE A 99 0.40 -8.20 2.19
N MET A 100 0.76 -8.85 1.09
CA MET A 100 1.51 -8.21 0.01
C MET A 100 0.64 -7.16 -0.69
N THR A 101 -0.58 -7.51 -1.09
CA THR A 101 -1.53 -6.55 -1.70
C THR A 101 -1.89 -5.42 -0.73
N PHE A 102 -1.95 -5.70 0.58
CA PHE A 102 -2.09 -4.66 1.59
C PHE A 102 -0.89 -3.69 1.61
N CYS A 103 0.34 -4.18 1.51
CA CYS A 103 1.53 -3.32 1.37
C CYS A 103 1.47 -2.48 0.09
N PHE A 104 1.02 -3.06 -1.03
CA PHE A 104 0.80 -2.29 -2.26
C PHE A 104 -0.26 -1.20 -2.09
N ALA A 105 -1.34 -1.47 -1.34
CA ALA A 105 -2.35 -0.45 -1.02
C ALA A 105 -1.75 0.72 -0.22
N VAL A 106 -0.90 0.43 0.77
CA VAL A 106 -0.22 1.44 1.58
C VAL A 106 0.67 2.33 0.72
N ASN A 107 1.49 1.74 -0.16
CA ASN A 107 2.35 2.50 -1.06
C ASN A 107 1.55 3.30 -2.09
N PHE A 108 0.57 2.66 -2.74
CA PHE A 108 -0.24 3.31 -3.76
C PHE A 108 -1.02 4.51 -3.21
N LEU A 109 -1.58 4.40 -2.01
CA LEU A 109 -2.26 5.50 -1.35
C LEU A 109 -1.30 6.59 -0.86
N GLY A 110 -0.01 6.30 -0.72
CA GLY A 110 1.00 7.32 -0.44
C GLY A 110 1.46 8.08 -1.66
N TYR A 111 1.48 7.41 -2.82
CA TYR A 111 1.95 7.96 -4.09
C TYR A 111 0.96 7.68 -5.24
N PRO A 112 -0.31 8.13 -5.15
CA PRO A 112 -1.27 7.83 -6.19
C PRO A 112 -0.92 8.54 -7.50
N THR A 113 -1.02 7.82 -8.61
CA THR A 113 -0.69 8.35 -9.94
C THR A 113 -1.77 9.32 -10.44
N ASP A 114 -1.35 10.41 -11.08
CA ASP A 114 -2.21 11.46 -11.66
C ASP A 114 -3.24 12.09 -10.69
N ILE A 115 -2.94 12.11 -9.39
CA ILE A 115 -3.76 12.77 -8.37
C ILE A 115 -2.85 13.71 -7.59
N ALA A 116 -3.23 14.98 -7.47
CA ALA A 116 -2.52 15.91 -6.61
C ALA A 116 -2.66 15.42 -5.16
N TRP A 117 -1.56 14.99 -4.56
CA TRP A 117 -1.59 14.28 -3.28
C TRP A 117 -0.68 14.92 -2.25
N ALA A 118 -1.24 15.22 -1.08
CA ALA A 118 -0.51 15.63 0.12
C ALA A 118 -0.87 14.75 1.32
N GLY A 119 -1.52 13.61 1.04
CA GLY A 119 -2.02 12.70 2.06
C GLY A 119 -0.89 12.03 2.82
N LYS A 120 -1.05 11.91 4.14
CA LYS A 120 -0.17 11.11 4.98
C LYS A 120 -0.80 9.75 5.21
N VAL A 121 -0.06 8.70 4.90
CA VAL A 121 -0.52 7.31 5.01
C VAL A 121 0.21 6.59 6.12
N ARG A 122 -0.55 5.91 6.96
CA ARG A 122 -0.02 4.97 7.96
C ARG A 122 -0.98 3.81 8.13
N ALA A 123 -0.46 2.61 8.28
CA ALA A 123 -1.28 1.42 8.35
C ALA A 123 -0.86 0.49 9.49
N TRP A 124 -1.79 -0.39 9.86
CA TRP A 124 -1.61 -1.39 10.89
C TRP A 124 -2.22 -2.71 10.46
N ALA A 125 -1.59 -3.79 10.90
CA ALA A 125 -2.08 -5.16 10.73
C ALA A 125 -1.37 -6.08 11.72
N THR A 126 -1.89 -7.30 11.88
CA THR A 126 -1.17 -8.44 12.44
C THR A 126 -0.72 -9.35 11.29
N THR A 127 0.59 -9.54 11.20
CA THR A 127 1.21 -10.45 10.22
C THR A 127 0.97 -11.91 10.60
N LYS A 128 1.01 -12.80 9.61
CA LYS A 128 0.94 -14.25 9.77
C LYS A 128 2.24 -14.88 9.28
N SER A 129 2.62 -16.02 9.85
CA SER A 129 3.82 -16.76 9.40
C SER A 129 3.75 -17.25 7.95
N THR A 130 2.56 -17.26 7.34
CA THR A 130 2.32 -17.65 5.94
C THR A 130 2.30 -16.47 4.98
N ASP A 131 2.36 -15.24 5.49
CA ASP A 131 2.35 -14.05 4.65
C ASP A 131 3.69 -13.93 3.90
N GLU A 132 3.62 -13.50 2.64
CA GLU A 132 4.80 -13.11 1.90
C GLU A 132 5.53 -11.97 2.61
N TRP A 133 6.86 -11.95 2.51
CA TRP A 133 7.73 -10.99 3.19
C TRP A 133 7.64 -11.01 4.72
N VAL A 134 7.10 -12.06 5.35
CA VAL A 134 7.17 -12.23 6.82
C VAL A 134 8.31 -13.19 7.18
N THR A 135 9.11 -12.79 8.18
CA THR A 135 10.20 -13.63 8.73
C THR A 135 9.79 -14.15 10.10
N ARG A 136 10.60 -15.03 10.68
CA ARG A 136 10.37 -15.53 12.05
C ARG A 136 10.25 -14.41 13.07
N GLU A 137 11.03 -13.34 12.92
CA GLU A 137 11.10 -12.20 13.83
C GLU A 137 9.92 -11.24 13.65
N SER A 138 9.27 -11.25 12.48
CA SER A 138 8.09 -10.42 12.22
C SER A 138 6.78 -11.20 12.24
N ALA A 139 6.79 -12.53 12.28
CA ALA A 139 5.58 -13.36 12.22
C ALA A 139 4.71 -13.26 13.46
N ASN A 140 3.38 -13.21 13.26
CA ASN A 140 2.38 -13.16 14.34
C ASN A 140 2.57 -11.93 15.25
N LYS A 141 3.09 -10.84 14.67
CA LYS A 141 3.30 -9.57 15.35
C LYS A 141 2.36 -8.51 14.82
N LYS A 142 1.94 -7.62 15.72
CA LYS A 142 1.36 -6.34 15.31
C LYS A 142 2.44 -5.51 14.63
N VAL A 143 2.09 -4.91 13.51
CA VAL A 143 3.00 -4.10 12.71
C VAL A 143 2.37 -2.75 12.38
N MET A 144 3.23 -1.75 12.28
CA MET A 144 2.92 -0.44 11.71
C MET A 144 3.64 -0.33 10.38
N LEU A 145 2.90 0.03 9.33
CA LEU A 145 3.46 0.30 8.01
C LEU A 145 3.36 1.79 7.68
N PHE A 146 4.39 2.31 7.03
CA PHE A 146 4.51 3.72 6.69
C PHE A 146 5.47 3.94 5.52
N LEU A 147 5.48 5.16 5.02
CA LEU A 147 6.42 5.62 3.99
C LEU A 147 7.37 6.59 4.68
N ALA A 148 8.67 6.28 4.64
CA ALA A 148 9.65 7.14 5.29
C ALA A 148 9.77 8.47 4.54
N GLU A 149 9.83 9.59 5.28
CA GLU A 149 9.88 10.94 4.69
C GLU A 149 11.15 11.17 3.84
N ASP A 150 12.21 10.40 4.13
CA ASP A 150 13.50 10.44 3.44
C ASP A 150 13.66 9.38 2.35
N ASP A 151 12.66 8.52 2.13
CA ASP A 151 12.68 7.54 1.04
C ASP A 151 12.52 8.23 -0.32
N LYS A 152 13.38 7.84 -1.26
CA LYS A 152 13.45 8.39 -2.63
C LYS A 152 13.20 7.34 -3.70
N ASP A 153 13.05 6.09 -3.31
CA ASP A 153 12.88 4.98 -4.23
C ASP A 153 11.39 4.83 -4.62
N TYR A 154 10.48 5.25 -3.72
CA TYR A 154 9.01 5.29 -3.91
C TYR A 154 8.35 3.92 -4.18
N ASP A 155 9.14 2.86 -4.29
CA ASP A 155 8.73 1.48 -4.55
C ASP A 155 8.87 0.58 -3.32
N ASN A 156 8.81 1.19 -2.11
CA ASN A 156 8.96 0.49 -0.85
C ASN A 156 7.86 0.86 0.16
N VAL A 157 7.71 0.01 1.15
CA VAL A 157 6.98 0.29 2.39
C VAL A 157 7.87 -0.08 3.56
N PHE A 158 7.89 0.77 4.58
CA PHE A 158 8.58 0.48 5.82
C PHE A 158 7.63 -0.20 6.80
N LEU A 159 8.15 -1.19 7.52
CA LEU A 159 7.42 -1.93 8.53
C LEU A 159 8.16 -1.84 9.86
N THR A 160 7.44 -1.62 10.94
CA THR A 160 7.98 -1.77 12.30
C THR A 160 7.05 -2.64 13.15
N THR A 161 7.60 -3.70 13.74
CA THR A 161 6.86 -4.60 14.64
C THR A 161 6.64 -3.95 16.01
N GLU A 162 5.68 -4.45 16.79
CA GLU A 162 5.45 -3.98 18.17
C GLU A 162 6.67 -4.09 19.10
N ASP A 163 7.59 -5.00 18.79
CA ASP A 163 8.89 -5.14 19.47
C ASP A 163 9.96 -4.15 18.94
N ASN A 164 9.58 -3.23 18.06
CA ASN A 164 10.42 -2.23 17.39
C ASN A 164 11.51 -2.81 16.48
N ILE A 165 11.21 -3.92 15.78
CA ILE A 165 12.06 -4.43 14.72
C ILE A 165 11.62 -3.81 13.39
N GLY A 166 12.55 -3.13 12.71
CA GLY A 166 12.30 -2.41 11.47
C GLY A 166 12.67 -3.21 10.22
N TYR A 167 11.89 -3.02 9.16
CA TYR A 167 12.16 -3.57 7.83
C TYR A 167 11.85 -2.55 6.74
N LYS A 168 12.60 -2.60 5.65
CA LYS A 168 12.25 -2.03 4.34
C LYS A 168 11.71 -3.18 3.48
N LEU A 169 10.49 -3.04 2.96
CA LEU A 169 9.85 -4.01 2.08
C LEU A 169 9.85 -3.42 0.67
N GLY A 170 10.70 -3.96 -0.20
CA GLY A 170 10.84 -3.46 -1.57
C GLY A 170 10.04 -4.27 -2.57
N PHE A 171 9.47 -3.58 -3.56
CA PHE A 171 8.66 -4.21 -4.58
C PHE A 171 9.47 -4.60 -5.83
N ALA A 172 10.72 -4.13 -5.91
CA ALA A 172 11.66 -4.56 -6.94
C ALA A 172 12.18 -5.98 -6.66
N SER A 173 12.28 -6.79 -7.72
CA SER A 173 12.80 -8.16 -7.64
C SER A 173 14.21 -8.17 -7.05
N GLY A 174 14.41 -8.95 -5.97
CA GLY A 174 15.69 -9.05 -5.26
C GLY A 174 15.86 -8.13 -4.04
N GLU A 175 14.95 -7.17 -3.81
CA GLU A 175 14.93 -6.29 -2.63
C GLU A 175 13.68 -6.46 -1.75
N GLU A 176 13.04 -7.62 -1.86
CA GLU A 176 11.74 -7.96 -1.26
C GLU A 176 11.63 -7.62 0.23
N LYS A 177 12.70 -7.87 0.99
CA LYS A 177 12.74 -7.52 2.42
C LYS A 177 14.16 -7.34 2.94
N GLN A 178 14.39 -6.20 3.58
CA GLN A 178 15.62 -5.88 4.28
C GLN A 178 15.33 -5.55 5.74
N MET A 179 15.88 -6.34 6.68
CA MET A 179 15.87 -5.99 8.10
C MET A 179 16.80 -4.79 8.35
N LEU A 180 16.34 -3.84 9.16
CA LEU A 180 17.09 -2.64 9.51
C LEU A 180 17.81 -2.83 10.85
N SER A 181 18.99 -2.23 10.99
CA SER A 181 19.72 -2.20 12.28
C SER A 181 18.95 -1.42 13.35
N THR A 182 18.22 -0.39 12.93
CA THR A 182 17.29 0.40 13.74
C THR A 182 16.05 0.71 12.91
N PRO A 183 14.84 0.68 13.48
CA PRO A 183 13.65 1.05 12.72
C PRO A 183 13.64 2.54 12.36
N ASN A 184 13.15 2.88 11.16
CA ASN A 184 12.98 4.28 10.74
C ASN A 184 12.01 5.04 11.66
N GLU A 185 10.92 4.39 12.07
CA GLU A 185 10.00 4.90 13.08
C GLU A 185 9.73 3.83 14.13
N ARG A 186 9.52 4.24 15.39
CA ARG A 186 9.08 3.30 16.42
C ARG A 186 7.63 2.90 16.20
N TYR A 187 7.29 1.68 16.59
CA TYR A 187 5.92 1.23 16.55
C TYR A 187 5.04 2.11 17.45
N ILE A 188 3.95 2.61 16.86
CA ILE A 188 2.91 3.33 17.57
C ILE A 188 1.61 2.59 17.32
N LYS A 189 0.93 2.16 18.38
CA LYS A 189 -0.39 1.52 18.27
C LYS A 189 -1.41 2.43 17.56
N PRO A 190 -2.36 1.89 16.79
CA PRO A 190 -3.42 2.71 16.22
C PRO A 190 -4.24 3.36 17.34
N LYS A 191 -4.65 4.63 17.14
CA LYS A 191 -5.49 5.36 18.10
C LYS A 191 -6.97 5.00 17.99
N VAL A 192 -7.32 4.16 17.04
CA VAL A 192 -8.67 3.73 16.67
C VAL A 192 -8.66 2.21 16.52
N ALA A 193 -9.77 1.57 16.85
CA ALA A 193 -10.03 0.16 16.62
C ALA A 193 -11.06 -0.02 15.50
N LEU A 194 -11.20 -1.23 14.96
CA LEU A 194 -12.14 -1.47 13.87
C LEU A 194 -13.60 -1.24 14.28
N GLU A 195 -13.91 -1.51 15.54
CA GLU A 195 -15.23 -1.32 16.13
C GLU A 195 -15.67 0.14 16.09
N ASP A 196 -14.72 1.08 16.16
CA ASP A 196 -14.99 2.52 16.09
C ASP A 196 -15.56 2.93 14.73
N PHE A 197 -15.37 2.12 13.68
CA PHE A 197 -15.83 2.42 12.33
C PHE A 197 -17.21 1.87 12.00
N ASN A 198 -17.76 0.98 12.84
CA ASN A 198 -19.03 0.30 12.56
C ASN A 198 -20.24 1.25 12.44
N THR A 199 -20.15 2.44 13.02
CA THR A 199 -21.21 3.46 13.01
C THR A 199 -20.95 4.58 12.01
N LEU A 200 -19.79 4.61 11.36
CA LEU A 200 -19.42 5.64 10.41
C LEU A 200 -20.08 5.41 9.06
N LYS A 201 -20.30 6.51 8.32
CA LYS A 201 -20.63 6.42 6.90
C LYS A 201 -19.44 5.83 6.16
N PHE A 202 -19.72 4.87 5.29
CA PHE A 202 -18.71 4.21 4.50
C PHE A 202 -19.09 4.08 3.03
N GLU A 203 -18.07 3.95 2.19
CA GLU A 203 -18.17 3.65 0.76
C GLU A 203 -17.34 2.39 0.47
N ASP A 204 -17.93 1.41 -0.21
CA ASP A 204 -17.25 0.19 -0.64
C ASP A 204 -16.77 0.33 -2.09
N PHE A 205 -15.59 -0.20 -2.38
CA PHE A 205 -14.92 -0.12 -3.68
C PHE A 205 -14.64 -1.53 -4.23
N LYS A 206 -14.65 -1.62 -5.56
CA LYS A 206 -14.34 -2.83 -6.33
C LYS A 206 -13.84 -2.47 -7.71
#